data_AF-A0A832MGA6-F1
#
_entry.id   AF-A0A832MGA6-F1
#
_cell.length_a   1.000
_cell.length_b   1.000
_cell.length_c   1.000
_cell.angle_alpha   90.00
_cell.angle_beta   90.00
_cell.angle_gamma   90.00
#
_symmetry.space_group_name_H-M   'P 1'
#
loop_
_entity.id
_entity.type
_entity.pdbx_description
1 polymer ?
#
loop_
_entity_poly.entity_id
_entity_poly.type
_entity_poly.pdbx_seq_one_letter_code
_entity_poly.pdbx_strand_id
1 'polypeptide(L)'
;TKLYRNATASPGLRVRLAGPPGNPNAIGAAMRVIKNGKPLPMREIHAGSGYFSQDSFVQVFPFPASELWVRWPGGKITLTQIPEGIREMVVDASGQIVEKR
;
A
#
# COMPACT_ATOMS: atom_id res chain seq x y z
N THR A 1 23.59 -7.32 -21.51
CA THR A 1 22.29 -7.04 -20.87
C THR A 1 22.07 -5.53 -20.81
N LYS A 2 20.85 -5.02 -20.98
CA LYS A 2 20.55 -3.58 -20.89
C LYS A 2 19.53 -3.34 -19.77
N LEU A 3 19.77 -2.31 -18.96
CA LEU A 3 18.85 -1.84 -17.91
C LEU A 3 18.29 -0.49 -18.34
N TYR A 4 16.96 -0.38 -18.39
CA TYR A 4 16.27 0.84 -18.77
C TYR A 4 15.61 1.48 -17.56
N ARG A 5 15.79 2.79 -17.39
CA ARG A 5 15.15 3.56 -16.32
C ARG A 5 13.98 4.35 -16.90
N ASN A 6 12.81 4.25 -16.27
CA ASN A 6 11.70 5.15 -16.57
C ASN A 6 12.06 6.58 -16.12
N ALA A 7 12.13 7.52 -17.06
CA ALA A 7 12.57 8.90 -16.84
C ALA A 7 11.44 9.94 -16.89
N THR A 8 10.24 9.56 -17.36
CA THR A 8 9.14 10.51 -17.64
C THR A 8 7.94 10.33 -16.72
N ALA A 9 7.76 9.16 -16.09
CA ALA A 9 6.64 8.92 -15.21
C ALA A 9 6.79 9.62 -13.85
N SER A 10 5.67 10.11 -13.31
CA SER A 10 5.59 10.58 -11.93
C SER A 10 5.72 9.39 -10.96
N PRO A 11 6.56 9.47 -9.91
CA PRO A 11 6.66 8.42 -8.91
C PRO A 11 5.32 8.18 -8.19
N GLY A 12 4.98 6.91 -7.97
CA GLY A 12 3.88 6.53 -7.10
C GLY A 12 4.28 6.48 -5.63
N LEU A 13 3.28 6.37 -4.76
CA LEU A 13 3.46 6.14 -3.32
C LEU A 13 3.57 4.64 -3.05
N ARG A 14 4.65 4.22 -2.40
CA ARG A 14 4.85 2.85 -1.92
C ARG A 14 4.21 2.70 -0.55
N VAL A 15 3.36 1.70 -0.40
CA VAL A 15 2.66 1.41 0.85
C VAL A 15 2.93 -0.02 1.26
N ARG A 16 3.39 -0.21 2.50
CA ARG A 16 3.52 -1.51 3.15
C ARG A 16 2.62 -1.55 4.38
N LEU A 17 2.03 -2.70 4.65
CA LEU A 17 1.27 -2.90 5.89
C LEU A 17 2.13 -3.68 6.90
N ALA A 18 2.11 -3.25 8.15
CA ALA A 18 2.64 -3.97 9.29
C ALA A 18 1.46 -4.65 10.01
N GLY A 19 1.21 -5.91 9.66
CA GLY A 19 0.15 -6.70 10.29
C GLY A 19 0.55 -7.24 11.68
N PRO A 20 -0.37 -7.93 12.36
CA PRO A 20 -0.11 -8.52 13.68
C PRO A 20 0.91 -9.67 13.60
N PRO A 21 1.48 -10.15 14.73
CA PRO A 21 2.51 -11.20 14.74
C PRO A 21 2.16 -12.48 13.96
N GLY A 22 0.88 -12.90 13.95
CA GLY A 22 0.41 -14.06 13.19
C GLY A 22 0.19 -13.82 11.69
N ASN A 23 0.22 -12.57 11.24
CA ASN A 23 0.08 -12.17 9.84
C ASN A 23 0.86 -10.86 9.58
N PRO A 24 2.20 -10.86 9.64
CA PRO A 24 3.01 -9.63 9.65
C PRO A 24 2.95 -8.86 8.33
N ASN A 25 2.68 -9.55 7.22
CA ASN A 25 2.51 -8.94 5.89
C ASN A 25 1.06 -8.55 5.59
N ALA A 26 0.15 -8.73 6.55
CA ALA A 26 -1.27 -8.42 6.42
C ALA A 26 -1.93 -9.08 5.19
N ILE A 27 -1.61 -10.35 4.92
CA ILE A 27 -2.21 -11.13 3.84
C ILE A 27 -3.73 -11.15 3.99
N GLY A 28 -4.46 -10.88 2.90
CA GLY A 28 -5.91 -10.70 2.87
C GLY A 28 -6.39 -9.28 3.24
N ALA A 29 -5.49 -8.37 3.59
CA ALA A 29 -5.84 -6.96 3.73
C ALA A 29 -6.13 -6.36 2.35
N ALA A 30 -7.15 -5.52 2.27
CA ALA A 30 -7.48 -4.76 1.07
C ALA A 30 -7.24 -3.27 1.31
N MET A 31 -6.58 -2.58 0.38
CA MET A 31 -6.26 -1.17 0.52
C MET A 31 -6.53 -0.40 -0.77
N ARG A 32 -6.81 0.89 -0.63
CA ARG A 32 -6.95 1.85 -1.74
C ARG A 32 -6.61 3.24 -1.25
N VAL A 33 -6.20 4.10 -2.18
CA VAL A 33 -6.02 5.52 -1.89
C VAL A 33 -7.25 6.32 -2.30
N ILE A 34 -7.47 7.43 -1.62
CA ILE A 34 -8.48 8.43 -1.95
C ILE A 34 -7.73 9.62 -2.57
N LYS A 35 -8.15 10.02 -3.77
CA LYS A 35 -7.57 11.15 -4.50
C LYS A 35 -8.67 12.11 -4.89
N ASN A 36 -8.53 13.39 -4.54
CA ASN A 36 -9.55 14.42 -4.77
C ASN A 36 -10.94 14.01 -4.27
N GLY A 37 -11.00 13.41 -3.07
CA GLY A 37 -12.25 12.91 -2.47
C GLY A 37 -12.83 11.65 -3.12
N LYS A 38 -12.18 11.07 -4.15
CA LYS A 38 -12.66 9.88 -4.85
C LYS A 38 -11.81 8.65 -4.50
N PRO A 39 -12.41 7.54 -4.06
CA PRO A 39 -11.67 6.30 -3.86
C PRO A 39 -11.19 5.76 -5.22
N LEU A 40 -9.90 5.42 -5.30
CA LEU A 40 -9.31 4.73 -6.43
C LEU A 40 -9.51 3.20 -6.31
N PRO A 41 -9.16 2.42 -7.34
CA PRO A 41 -9.28 0.96 -7.30
C PRO A 41 -8.59 0.35 -6.09
N MET A 42 -9.24 -0.68 -5.55
CA MET A 42 -8.78 -1.45 -4.40
C MET A 42 -7.83 -2.57 -4.83
N ARG A 43 -6.84 -2.86 -3.99
CA ARG A 43 -5.93 -4.00 -4.14
C ARG A 43 -5.85 -4.77 -2.85
N GLU A 44 -5.75 -6.09 -2.96
CA GLU A 44 -5.57 -6.99 -1.83
C GLU A 44 -4.11 -7.47 -1.76
N ILE A 45 -3.62 -7.72 -0.54
CA ILE A 45 -2.32 -8.37 -0.36
C ILE A 45 -2.50 -9.88 -0.46
N HIS A 46 -1.83 -10.49 -1.43
CA HIS A 46 -1.81 -11.94 -1.64
C HIS A 46 -0.46 -12.55 -1.27
N ALA A 47 -0.50 -13.79 -0.77
CA ALA A 47 0.69 -14.61 -0.46
C ALA A 47 0.93 -15.65 -1.56
N GLY A 48 1.03 -15.18 -2.80
CA GLY A 48 1.24 -16.02 -3.99
C GLY A 48 0.69 -15.34 -5.24
N SER A 49 1.28 -15.64 -6.40
CA SER A 49 0.75 -15.22 -7.69
C SER A 49 1.07 -16.25 -8.77
N GLY A 50 0.07 -16.64 -9.55
CA GLY A 50 0.24 -17.60 -10.65
C GLY A 50 1.08 -18.85 -10.31
N TYR A 51 1.72 -19.42 -11.32
CA TYR A 51 2.62 -20.56 -11.15
C TYR A 51 4.00 -20.09 -10.68
N PHE A 52 4.45 -20.56 -9.51
CA PHE A 52 5.76 -20.27 -8.91
C PHE A 52 6.14 -18.78 -8.79
N SER A 53 5.16 -17.88 -8.67
CA SER A 53 5.40 -16.46 -8.40
C SER A 53 4.74 -16.02 -7.09
N GLN A 54 5.17 -14.86 -6.59
CA GLN A 54 4.58 -14.22 -5.42
C GLN A 54 4.40 -12.75 -5.69
N ASP A 55 3.22 -12.22 -5.35
CA ASP A 55 2.99 -10.78 -5.38
C ASP A 55 3.85 -10.06 -4.33
N SER A 56 4.25 -8.83 -4.67
CA SER A 56 4.92 -7.95 -3.72
C SER A 56 3.94 -7.54 -2.62
N PHE A 57 4.37 -7.64 -1.36
CA PHE A 57 3.62 -7.08 -0.22
C PHE A 57 3.62 -5.54 -0.20
N VAL A 58 4.54 -4.91 -0.94
CA VAL A 58 4.53 -3.46 -1.18
C VAL A 58 3.63 -3.14 -2.35
N GLN A 59 2.64 -2.28 -2.10
CA GLN A 59 1.70 -1.78 -3.10
C GLN A 59 2.09 -0.37 -3.55
N VAL A 60 1.99 -0.09 -4.85
CA VAL A 60 2.33 1.23 -5.41
C VAL A 60 1.08 1.94 -5.93
N PHE A 61 0.72 3.05 -5.32
CA PHE A 61 -0.47 3.83 -5.67
C PHE A 61 -0.14 5.13 -6.40
N PRO A 62 -1.08 5.67 -7.20
CA PRO A 62 -0.96 7.02 -7.75
C PRO A 62 -0.80 8.06 -6.63
N PHE A 63 0.11 9.01 -6.83
CA PHE A 63 0.39 10.12 -5.91
C PHE A 63 0.34 11.46 -6.68
N PRO A 64 -0.03 12.61 -6.07
CA PRO A 64 -0.54 12.76 -4.70
C PRO A 64 -1.90 12.11 -4.48
N ALA A 65 -2.16 11.71 -3.24
CA ALA A 65 -3.42 11.20 -2.72
C ALA A 65 -3.58 11.71 -1.28
N SER A 66 -4.81 11.89 -0.81
CA SER A 66 -5.09 12.48 0.51
C SER A 66 -5.07 11.43 1.62
N GLU A 67 -5.63 10.25 1.35
CA GLU A 67 -5.86 9.25 2.38
C GLU A 67 -5.60 7.84 1.86
N LEU A 68 -5.14 6.98 2.76
CA LEU A 68 -5.10 5.54 2.60
C LEU A 68 -6.24 4.93 3.39
N TRP A 69 -7.11 4.19 2.69
CA TRP A 69 -8.11 3.34 3.31
C TRP A 69 -7.59 1.90 3.31
N VAL A 70 -7.69 1.23 4.46
CA VAL A 70 -7.30 -0.18 4.60
C VAL A 70 -8.42 -0.94 5.32
N ARG A 71 -8.85 -2.06 4.73
CA ARG A 71 -9.62 -3.10 5.41
C ARG A 71 -8.68 -4.24 5.77
N TRP A 72 -8.50 -4.45 7.05
CA TRP A 72 -7.66 -5.51 7.62
C TRP A 72 -8.37 -6.87 7.60
N PRO A 73 -7.61 -7.97 7.66
CA PRO A 73 -8.16 -9.29 7.98
C PRO A 73 -8.98 -9.21 9.27
N GLY A 74 -10.17 -9.78 9.27
CA GLY A 74 -11.14 -9.63 10.37
C GLY A 74 -12.07 -8.41 10.24
N GLY A 75 -11.95 -7.62 9.18
CA GLY A 75 -12.94 -6.60 8.79
C GLY A 75 -12.75 -5.22 9.39
N LYS A 76 -11.79 -5.02 10.30
CA LYS A 76 -11.43 -3.69 10.83
C LYS A 76 -11.04 -2.77 9.68
N ILE A 77 -11.53 -1.54 9.69
CA ILE A 77 -11.20 -0.51 8.70
C ILE A 77 -10.39 0.59 9.39
N THR A 78 -9.33 1.05 8.74
CA THR A 78 -8.56 2.22 9.15
C THR A 78 -8.46 3.21 8.01
N LEU A 79 -8.47 4.50 8.35
CA LEU A 79 -8.26 5.61 7.43
C LEU A 79 -7.05 6.41 7.90
N THR A 80 -6.05 6.56 7.04
CA THR A 80 -4.76 7.17 7.39
C THR A 80 -4.49 8.33 6.45
N GLN A 81 -4.26 9.52 6.99
CA GLN A 81 -3.87 10.68 6.20
C GLN A 81 -2.48 10.44 5.60
N ILE A 82 -2.33 10.70 4.30
CA ILE A 82 -1.05 10.55 3.59
C ILE A 82 -0.33 11.91 3.67
N PRO A 83 0.85 11.98 4.32
CA PRO A 83 1.65 13.20 4.32
C PRO A 83 2.09 13.60 2.91
N GLU A 84 2.29 14.89 2.68
CA GLU A 84 2.90 15.35 1.44
C GLU A 84 4.41 15.04 1.40
N GLY A 85 4.97 14.94 0.19
CA GLY A 85 6.42 14.81 -0.02
C GLY A 85 7.03 13.44 0.25
N ILE A 86 6.26 12.47 0.77
CA ILE A 86 6.75 11.09 0.99
C ILE A 86 6.63 10.24 -0.27
N ARG A 87 7.50 9.24 -0.38
CA ARG A 87 7.49 8.22 -1.45
C ARG A 87 7.19 6.84 -0.91
N GLU A 88 7.36 6.63 0.39
CA GLU A 88 7.09 5.37 1.05
C GLU A 88 6.47 5.58 2.42
N MET A 89 5.52 4.72 2.79
CA MET A 89 4.97 4.64 4.14
C MET A 89 4.66 3.21 4.55
N VAL A 90 4.77 2.96 5.84
CA VAL A 90 4.37 1.72 6.49
C VAL A 90 3.27 2.01 7.48
N VAL A 91 2.15 1.31 7.37
CA VAL A 91 0.97 1.50 8.22
C VAL A 91 0.69 0.24 9.02
N ASP A 92 0.47 0.39 10.33
CA ASP A 92 0.12 -0.71 11.21
C ASP A 92 -1.39 -0.98 11.29
N ALA A 93 -1.76 -2.08 11.95
CA ALA A 93 -3.16 -2.46 12.16
C ALA A 93 -4.00 -1.47 12.98
N SER A 94 -3.38 -0.45 13.60
CA SER A 94 -4.06 0.65 14.27
C SER A 94 -4.39 1.80 13.32
N GLY A 95 -3.81 1.81 12.12
CA GLY A 95 -3.92 2.88 11.13
C GLY A 95 -2.84 3.94 11.29
N GLN A 96 -1.81 3.70 12.11
CA GLN A 96 -0.71 4.63 12.34
C GLN A 96 0.43 4.39 11.37
N ILE A 97 1.07 5.49 10.95
CA ILE A 97 2.28 5.44 10.13
C ILE A 97 3.47 5.16 11.05
N VAL A 98 4.06 3.99 10.93
CA VAL A 98 5.21 3.57 11.76
C VAL A 98 6.55 3.91 11.12
N GLU A 99 6.60 4.01 9.79
CA GLU A 99 7.78 4.43 9.02
C GLU A 99 7.33 5.24 7.80
N LYS A 100 8.12 6.25 7.41
CA LYS A 100 7.92 7.02 6.17
C LYS A 100 9.24 7.54 5.62
N ARG A 101 9.34 7.65 4.29
CA ARG A 101 10.51 8.19 3.58
C ARG A 101 10.10 8.99 2.36
#